data_AF-A0A918HNP7-F1
#
_entry.id   AF-A0A918HNP7-F1
#
_cell.length_a   1.000
_cell.length_b   1.000
_cell.length_c   1.000
_cell.angle_alpha   90.00
_cell.angle_beta   90.00
_cell.angle_gamma   90.00
#
_symmetry.space_group_name_H-M   'P 1'
#
loop_
_entity.id
_entity.type
_entity.pdbx_description
1 polymer ?
#
loop_
_entity_poly.entity_id
_entity_poly.type
_entity_poly.pdbx_seq_one_letter_code
_entity_poly.pdbx_strand_id
1 'polypeptide(L)'
;MARGRTRWHQGPVGRSGPFRIEWAGRSAHETLSAREIADHATTVGAARASFRENTGSEPGDPARAAAAIVTAVTADNPAAPARQPRLRRLRWESSMSCAPRTT
;
A
#
# COMPACT_ATOMS: atom_id res chain seq x y z
N MET A 1 16.45 -37.59 15.64
CA MET A 1 15.16 -37.09 15.11
C MET A 1 15.33 -35.62 14.73
N ALA A 2 15.49 -35.29 13.44
CA ALA A 2 15.71 -33.92 12.97
C ALA A 2 14.37 -33.26 12.64
N ARG A 3 14.03 -32.15 13.32
CA ARG A 3 12.85 -31.35 13.01
C ARG A 3 13.12 -30.53 11.75
N GLY A 4 12.47 -30.90 10.64
CA GLY A 4 12.54 -30.15 9.39
C GLY A 4 11.96 -28.74 9.57
N ARG A 5 12.78 -27.72 9.34
CA ARG A 5 12.35 -26.32 9.30
C ARG A 5 11.75 -26.03 7.92
N THR A 6 10.43 -25.92 7.84
CA THR A 6 9.73 -25.43 6.66
C THR A 6 10.12 -23.96 6.46
N ARG A 7 10.88 -23.68 5.41
CA ARG A 7 11.21 -22.32 4.99
C ARG A 7 10.04 -21.80 4.16
N TRP A 8 9.27 -20.87 4.71
CA TRP A 8 8.33 -20.08 3.92
C TRP A 8 9.12 -19.14 3.00
N HIS A 9 8.98 -19.32 1.69
CA HIS A 9 9.53 -18.38 0.72
C HIS A 9 8.60 -17.16 0.63
N GLN A 10 8.88 -16.12 1.40
CA GLN A 10 8.25 -14.82 1.22
C GLN A 10 8.88 -14.15 -0.02
N GLY A 11 8.19 -14.20 -1.15
CA GLY A 11 8.55 -13.42 -2.34
C GLY A 11 8.29 -11.92 -2.10
N PRO A 12 9.00 -11.00 -2.77
CA PRO A 12 8.76 -9.57 -2.62
C PRO A 12 7.39 -9.20 -3.21
N VAL A 13 6.45 -8.85 -2.34
CA VAL A 13 5.19 -8.20 -2.72
C VAL A 13 5.50 -6.79 -3.23
N GLY A 14 5.20 -6.53 -4.51
CA GLY A 14 5.27 -5.18 -5.06
C GLY A 14 4.29 -4.28 -4.33
N ARG A 15 4.79 -3.15 -3.79
CA ARG A 15 3.94 -2.16 -3.11
C ARG A 15 3.16 -1.38 -4.17
N SER A 16 1.86 -1.58 -4.28
CA SER A 16 0.99 -0.72 -5.09
C SER A 16 0.71 0.59 -4.35
N GLY A 17 0.77 1.72 -5.06
CA GLY A 17 0.30 3.01 -4.58
C GLY A 17 -1.24 3.11 -4.61
N PRO A 18 -1.80 4.23 -4.13
CA PRO A 18 -3.24 4.45 -4.12
C PRO A 18 -3.81 4.60 -5.55
N PHE A 19 -5.03 4.09 -5.75
CA PHE A 19 -5.77 4.16 -7.02
C PHE A 19 -7.02 5.03 -6.87
N ARG A 20 -7.42 5.69 -7.97
CA ARG A 20 -8.69 6.43 -8.05
C ARG A 20 -9.88 5.47 -8.09
N ILE A 21 -10.37 5.06 -6.93
CA ILE A 21 -11.49 4.09 -6.82
C ILE A 21 -12.64 4.58 -5.92
N GLU A 22 -12.68 5.87 -5.58
CA GLU A 22 -13.77 6.52 -4.81
C GLU A 22 -14.12 5.81 -3.48
N TRP A 23 -13.19 5.02 -2.94
CA TRP A 23 -13.45 4.19 -1.76
C TRP A 23 -13.76 5.07 -0.55
N ALA A 24 -12.95 6.09 -0.30
CA ALA A 24 -13.10 6.99 0.83
C ALA A 24 -14.34 7.90 0.75
N GLY A 25 -14.95 8.08 -0.43
CA GLY A 25 -16.19 8.84 -0.57
C GLY A 25 -17.45 7.97 -0.54
N ARG A 26 -17.52 6.90 -1.33
CA ARG A 26 -18.75 6.09 -1.46
C ARG A 26 -18.84 4.91 -0.49
N SER A 27 -17.72 4.29 -0.12
CA SER A 27 -17.72 2.94 0.45
C SER A 27 -17.05 2.83 1.82
N ALA A 28 -16.28 3.83 2.23
CA ALA A 28 -15.61 3.82 3.53
C ALA A 28 -16.64 3.99 4.66
N HIS A 29 -16.86 2.93 5.41
CA HIS A 29 -17.72 2.97 6.60
C HIS A 29 -16.92 3.49 7.81
N GLU A 30 -16.81 4.81 7.84
CA GLU A 30 -16.09 5.58 8.83
C GLU A 30 -16.89 5.75 10.14
N THR A 31 -16.21 5.77 11.31
CA THR A 31 -16.79 6.22 12.59
C THR A 31 -17.55 7.53 12.42
N LEU A 32 -18.80 7.58 12.85
CA LEU A 32 -19.59 8.82 12.83
C LEU A 32 -18.94 9.87 13.75
N SER A 33 -19.04 11.16 13.40
CA SER A 33 -18.42 12.25 14.16
C SER A 33 -18.83 12.27 15.64
N ALA A 34 -20.07 11.88 15.95
CA ALA A 34 -20.56 11.78 17.34
C ALA A 34 -19.87 10.67 18.18
N ARG A 35 -19.14 9.75 17.55
CA ARG A 35 -18.45 8.61 18.18
C ARG A 35 -16.92 8.74 18.08
N GLU A 36 -16.42 9.90 17.66
CA GLU A 36 -14.99 10.15 17.61
C GLU A 36 -14.42 10.30 19.02
N ILE A 37 -13.22 9.75 19.23
CA ILE A 37 -12.48 9.88 20.48
C ILE A 37 -11.57 11.10 20.34
N ALA A 38 -11.79 12.13 21.16
CA ALA A 38 -11.11 13.41 21.05
C ALA A 38 -9.58 13.28 21.07
N ASP A 39 -9.04 12.38 21.90
CA ASP A 39 -7.61 12.13 22.04
C ASP A 39 -6.93 11.67 20.73
N HIS A 40 -7.70 11.16 19.77
CA HIS A 40 -7.20 10.70 18.46
C HIS A 40 -7.47 11.68 17.31
N ALA A 41 -7.98 12.88 17.58
CA ALA A 41 -8.30 13.87 16.55
C ALA A 41 -7.08 14.23 15.69
N THR A 42 -5.92 14.42 16.31
CA THR A 42 -4.67 14.83 15.63
C THR A 42 -4.03 13.73 14.78
N THR A 43 -4.44 12.48 14.96
CA THR A 43 -3.86 11.32 14.26
C THR A 43 -4.87 10.70 13.32
N VAL A 44 -5.87 10.01 13.89
CA VAL A 44 -6.92 9.31 13.14
C VAL A 44 -7.85 10.30 12.45
N GLY A 45 -8.23 11.39 13.14
CA GLY A 45 -9.04 12.46 12.55
C GLY A 45 -8.35 13.11 11.35
N ALA A 46 -7.07 13.47 11.50
CA ALA A 46 -6.26 14.03 10.42
C ALA A 46 -6.11 13.07 9.22
N ALA A 47 -5.88 11.77 9.47
CA ALA A 47 -5.79 10.77 8.40
C ALA A 47 -7.09 10.67 7.59
N ARG A 48 -8.24 10.71 8.26
CA ARG A 48 -9.56 10.63 7.62
C ARG A 48 -9.87 11.88 6.81
N ALA A 49 -9.52 13.05 7.34
CA ALA A 49 -9.61 14.29 6.58
C ALA A 49 -8.78 14.20 5.29
N SER A 50 -7.53 13.74 5.39
CA SER A 50 -6.65 13.56 4.22
C SER A 50 -7.18 12.55 3.20
N PHE A 51 -7.81 11.46 3.63
CA PHE A 51 -8.44 10.52 2.69
C PHE A 51 -9.61 11.15 1.95
N ARG A 52 -10.45 11.92 2.64
CA ARG A 52 -11.58 12.64 2.00
C ARG A 52 -11.10 13.70 1.04
N GLU A 53 -10.06 14.45 1.39
CA GLU A 53 -9.46 15.46 0.51
C GLU A 53 -8.84 14.84 -0.75
N ASN A 54 -8.20 13.68 -0.61
CA ASN A 54 -7.48 13.03 -1.71
C ASN A 54 -8.39 12.16 -2.60
N THR A 55 -9.61 11.89 -2.17
CA THR A 55 -10.55 11.03 -2.90
C THR A 55 -10.80 11.58 -4.31
N GLY A 56 -10.57 10.76 -5.33
CA GLY A 56 -10.74 11.10 -6.74
C GLY A 56 -9.51 11.77 -7.38
N SER A 57 -8.54 12.21 -6.58
CA SER A 57 -7.31 12.86 -7.02
C SER A 57 -6.08 11.95 -6.94
N GLU A 58 -6.26 10.67 -6.62
CA GLU A 58 -5.14 9.74 -6.50
C GLU A 58 -4.37 9.58 -7.83
N PRO A 59 -3.04 9.41 -7.81
CA PRO A 59 -2.24 9.34 -9.03
C PRO A 59 -2.39 8.01 -9.79
N GLY A 60 -2.93 6.97 -9.15
CA GLY A 60 -3.05 5.65 -9.73
C GLY A 60 -4.10 5.54 -10.84
N ASP A 61 -3.80 4.73 -11.85
CA ASP A 61 -4.70 4.39 -12.95
C ASP A 61 -5.36 3.02 -12.68
N PRO A 62 -6.65 2.97 -12.33
CA PRO A 62 -7.33 1.72 -12.02
C PRO A 62 -7.45 0.78 -13.23
N ALA A 63 -7.54 1.30 -14.45
CA ALA A 63 -7.61 0.47 -15.66
C ALA A 63 -6.28 -0.24 -15.92
N ARG A 64 -5.16 0.48 -15.75
CA ARG A 64 -3.82 -0.12 -15.83
C ARG A 64 -3.59 -1.17 -14.75
N ALA A 65 -4.09 -0.93 -13.54
CA ALA A 65 -4.01 -1.90 -12.45
C ALA A 65 -4.80 -3.18 -12.76
N ALA A 66 -6.04 -3.04 -13.25
CA ALA A 66 -6.85 -4.18 -13.66
C ALA A 66 -6.18 -5.01 -14.77
N ALA A 67 -5.62 -4.35 -15.80
CA ALA A 67 -4.88 -5.04 -16.86
C ALA A 67 -3.66 -5.79 -16.33
N ALA A 68 -2.91 -5.20 -15.38
CA ALA A 68 -1.76 -5.85 -14.75
C ALA A 68 -2.19 -7.09 -13.93
N ILE A 69 -3.31 -7.01 -13.21
CA ILE A 69 -3.86 -8.15 -12.45
C ILE A 69 -4.25 -9.28 -13.41
N VAL A 70 -5.02 -8.98 -14.47
CA VAL A 70 -5.41 -9.99 -15.49
C VAL A 70 -4.16 -10.66 -16.08
N THR A 71 -3.18 -9.86 -16.49
CA THR A 71 -1.92 -10.39 -17.06
C THR A 71 -1.20 -11.32 -16.08
N ALA A 72 -1.16 -10.97 -14.80
CA ALA A 72 -0.48 -11.77 -13.78
C ALA A 72 -1.19 -13.11 -13.53
N VAL A 73 -2.53 -13.11 -13.48
CA VAL A 73 -3.29 -14.33 -13.18
C VAL A 73 -3.42 -15.27 -14.40
N THR A 74 -3.33 -14.74 -15.62
CA THR A 74 -3.38 -15.54 -16.85
C THR A 74 -2.00 -15.98 -17.36
N ALA A 75 -0.92 -15.62 -16.68
CA ALA A 75 0.42 -16.02 -17.09
C ALA A 75 0.67 -17.51 -16.84
N ASP A 76 1.42 -18.17 -17.73
CA ASP A 76 1.81 -19.58 -17.58
C ASP A 76 2.55 -19.87 -16.26
N ASN A 77 3.19 -18.85 -15.70
CA ASN A 77 3.78 -18.90 -14.37
C ASN A 77 3.33 -17.68 -13.55
N PRO A 78 2.19 -17.77 -12.85
CA PRO A 78 1.61 -16.63 -12.13
C PRO A 78 2.44 -16.19 -10.91
N ALA A 79 3.37 -17.02 -10.44
CA ALA A 79 4.32 -16.68 -9.39
C ALA A 79 5.59 -15.99 -9.91
N ALA A 80 5.80 -15.94 -11.24
CA ALA A 80 6.93 -15.24 -11.82
C ALA A 80 6.69 -13.73 -11.74
N PRO A 81 7.65 -12.93 -11.22
CA PRO A 81 7.49 -11.49 -11.15
C PRO A 81 7.34 -10.93 -12.57
N ALA A 82 6.25 -10.20 -12.81
CA ALA A 82 6.07 -9.43 -14.04
C ALA A 82 7.35 -8.60 -14.28
N ARG A 83 7.97 -8.74 -15.45
CA ARG A 83 9.18 -8.00 -15.83
C ARG A 83 8.86 -6.50 -15.79
N GLN A 84 9.17 -5.85 -14.69
CA GLN A 84 9.11 -4.39 -14.62
C GLN A 84 10.09 -3.84 -15.66
N PRO A 85 9.69 -2.88 -16.52
CA PRO A 85 10.65 -2.16 -17.33
C PRO A 85 11.72 -1.59 -16.38
N ARG A 86 13.00 -1.74 -16.73
CA ARG A 86 14.13 -1.31 -15.88
C ARG A 86 14.02 0.18 -15.58
N LEU A 87 13.29 0.55 -14.53
CA LEU A 87 13.39 1.85 -13.91
C LEU A 87 14.84 1.94 -13.44
N ARG A 88 15.59 2.92 -13.96
CA ARG A 88 16.95 3.24 -13.48
C ARG A 88 16.89 3.23 -11.97
N ARG A 89 17.73 2.39 -11.38
CA ARG A 89 17.84 2.12 -9.94
C ARG A 89 17.97 3.46 -9.20
N LEU A 90 16.85 4.04 -8.75
CA LEU A 90 16.91 5.12 -7.77
C LEU A 90 17.25 4.44 -6.45
N ARG A 91 18.49 4.67 -6.03
CA ARG A 91 19.09 4.14 -4.81
C ARG A 91 18.25 4.64 -3.62
N TRP A 92 17.44 3.75 -3.05
CA TRP A 92 16.53 3.97 -1.93
C TRP A 92 17.23 4.30 -0.58
N GLU A 93 18.55 4.48 -0.55
CA GLU A 93 19.35 4.55 0.69
C GLU A 93 19.26 5.87 1.49
N SER A 94 18.37 6.82 1.17
CA SER A 94 18.46 8.18 1.76
C SER A 94 17.39 8.56 2.79
N SER A 95 16.58 7.65 3.36
CA SER A 95 15.55 8.09 4.33
C SER A 95 15.37 7.23 5.59
N MET A 96 16.25 6.28 5.89
CA MET A 96 16.28 5.60 7.19
C MET A 96 17.52 6.03 7.99
N SER A 97 17.56 7.29 8.41
CA SER A 97 18.40 7.67 9.55
C SER A 97 17.48 7.86 10.76
N CYS A 98 17.45 6.85 11.61
CA CYS A 98 16.94 6.97 12.97
C CYS A 98 18.00 7.72 13.77
N ALA A 99 17.74 8.96 14.18
CA ALA A 99 18.63 9.66 15.10
C ALA A 99 18.58 8.95 16.47
N PRO A 100 19.73 8.71 17.15
CA PRO A 100 19.72 8.12 18.47
C PRO A 100 19.07 9.08 19.47
N ARG A 101 18.17 8.54 20.29
CA ARG A 101 17.58 9.21 21.45
C ARG A 101 18.67 9.35 22.51
N THR A 102 19.12 10.56 22.78
CA THR A 102 19.95 10.84 23.95
C THR A 102 19.08 10.72 25.19
N THR A 103 19.52 9.88 26.14
CA THR A 103 18.98 9.78 27.50
C THR A 103 19.39 11.00 28.31
#